data_AF-A0A2E2TK24-F1
#
_entry.id   AF-A0A2E2TK24-F1
#
_cell.length_a   1.000
_cell.length_b   1.000
_cell.length_c   1.000
_cell.angle_alpha   90.00
_cell.angle_beta   90.00
_cell.angle_gamma   90.00
#
_symmetry.space_group_name_H-M   'P 1'
#
loop_
_entity.id
_entity.type
_entity.pdbx_description
1 polymer ?
#
loop_
_entity_poly.entity_id
_entity_poly.type
_entity_poly.pdbx_seq_one_letter_code
_entity_poly.pdbx_strand_id
1 'polypeptide(L)'
;MLFIFSLVSCMTVLASPSQIDNDKIGQLAQQAEQLQSGANKIKRNRNDALVFISLSMPTVALKQWVAQAREIGAPVILRGFVHNSLKDTERMITHKLGHNFTGFVINPKAYEKYQIKAVPALVVTSQSNPDAFDVVYGNANLYALLKVIADNGQAGKATAQSLLNMYQAQGGKDV
;
A
#
# COMPACT_ATOMS: atom_id res chain seq x y z
N MET A 1 65.28 31.53 49.00
CA MET A 1 65.78 30.23 49.47
C MET A 1 64.84 29.16 48.88
N LEU A 2 65.03 28.77 47.61
CA LEU A 2 65.86 27.69 47.06
C LEU A 2 65.34 26.27 47.38
N PHE A 3 65.39 25.40 46.34
CA PHE A 3 65.24 23.93 46.29
C PHE A 3 63.97 23.31 45.68
N ILE A 4 63.93 23.36 44.34
CA ILE A 4 63.90 22.22 43.38
C ILE A 4 63.65 20.82 43.96
N PHE A 5 62.63 20.11 43.45
CA PHE A 5 62.66 18.65 43.33
C PHE A 5 61.83 18.14 42.12
N SER A 6 62.47 17.25 41.37
CA SER A 6 61.92 16.14 40.59
C SER A 6 61.30 16.38 39.21
N LEU A 7 62.09 16.02 38.18
CA LEU A 7 61.62 15.61 36.86
C LEU A 7 60.69 14.40 36.95
N VAL A 8 59.53 14.49 36.29
CA VAL A 8 58.90 13.33 35.66
C VAL A 8 58.63 13.69 34.21
N SER A 9 59.36 13.00 33.34
CA SER A 9 59.14 12.92 31.90
C SER A 9 57.76 12.30 31.65
N CYS A 10 56.89 12.97 30.88
CA CYS A 10 55.96 12.26 30.00
C CYS A 10 55.30 13.22 29.01
N MET A 11 55.73 13.10 27.76
CA MET A 11 54.83 12.77 26.65
C MET A 11 53.64 13.71 26.43
N THR A 12 53.82 14.60 25.47
CA THR A 12 52.88 14.91 24.39
C THR A 12 51.43 14.47 24.65
N VAL A 13 50.58 15.41 25.08
CA VAL A 13 49.13 15.27 24.93
C VAL A 13 48.82 15.36 23.43
N LEU A 14 48.79 14.22 22.77
CA LEU A 14 48.07 14.02 21.52
C LEU A 14 46.67 13.55 21.92
N ALA A 15 45.69 14.45 21.79
CA ALA A 15 44.28 14.13 21.88
C ALA A 15 43.98 12.93 20.96
N SER A 16 43.51 11.83 21.52
CA SER A 16 43.01 10.69 20.75
C SER A 16 41.73 11.12 20.02
N PRO A 17 41.65 11.03 18.68
CA PRO A 17 40.38 11.14 17.99
C PRO A 17 39.64 9.80 18.05
N SER A 18 38.31 9.87 18.07
CA SER A 18 37.33 8.77 17.99
C SER A 18 36.88 8.11 19.30
N GLN A 19 35.98 8.80 20.02
CA GLN A 19 34.83 8.10 20.57
C GLN A 19 33.64 8.48 19.70
N ILE A 20 33.34 7.63 18.72
CA ILE A 20 32.04 7.64 18.06
C ILE A 20 31.03 7.24 19.14
N ASP A 21 30.18 8.19 19.49
CA ASP A 21 29.16 8.11 20.52
C ASP A 21 28.14 7.01 20.15
N ASN A 22 28.33 5.82 20.71
CA ASN A 22 27.59 4.61 20.36
C ASN A 22 26.08 4.74 20.60
N ASP A 23 25.66 5.69 21.44
CA ASP A 23 24.25 5.99 21.72
C ASP A 23 23.56 6.66 20.53
N LYS A 24 24.29 7.48 19.76
CA LYS A 24 23.78 8.10 18.53
C LYS A 24 23.65 7.09 17.40
N ILE A 25 24.55 6.09 17.34
CA ILE A 25 24.44 4.98 16.38
C ILE A 25 23.16 4.17 16.63
N GLY A 26 22.84 3.88 17.90
CA GLY A 26 21.61 3.17 18.26
C GLY A 26 20.34 3.92 17.86
N GLN A 27 20.30 5.24 18.07
CA GLN A 27 19.14 6.07 17.71
C GLN A 27 18.96 6.19 16.18
N LEU A 28 20.05 6.30 15.43
CA LEU A 28 20.00 6.32 13.96
C LEU A 28 19.51 4.99 13.38
N ALA A 29 19.91 3.87 13.97
CA ALA A 29 19.43 2.54 13.57
C ALA A 29 17.91 2.39 13.82
N GLN A 30 17.44 2.79 15.01
CA GLN A 30 16.01 2.74 15.34
C GLN A 30 15.18 3.66 14.44
N GLN A 31 15.68 4.86 14.13
CA GLN A 31 14.98 5.79 13.24
C GLN A 31 14.92 5.26 11.79
N ALA A 32 16.00 4.61 11.31
CA ALA A 32 16.00 3.96 10.01
C ALA A 32 15.01 2.79 9.94
N GLU A 33 14.92 1.97 10.99
CA GLU A 33 13.94 0.88 11.09
C GLU A 33 12.50 1.38 11.13
N GLN A 34 12.22 2.50 11.81
CA GLN A 34 10.89 3.13 11.84
C GLN A 34 10.46 3.66 10.46
N LEU A 35 11.38 4.29 9.73
CA LEU A 35 11.12 4.78 8.37
C LEU A 35 10.92 3.60 7.40
N GLN A 36 11.71 2.54 7.54
CA GLN A 36 11.57 1.33 6.73
C GLN A 36 10.27 0.57 7.03
N SER A 37 9.88 0.46 8.30
CA SER A 37 8.63 -0.21 8.68
C SER A 37 7.38 0.59 8.27
N GLY A 38 7.44 1.93 8.29
CA GLY A 38 6.43 2.80 7.71
C GLY A 38 6.29 2.60 6.19
N ALA A 39 7.39 2.68 5.44
CA ALA A 39 7.39 2.48 3.98
C ALA A 39 6.92 1.08 3.58
N ASN A 40 7.32 0.05 4.34
CA ASN A 40 6.93 -1.34 4.10
C ASN A 40 5.46 -1.60 4.48
N LYS A 41 4.91 -0.91 5.49
CA LYS A 41 3.47 -0.92 5.81
C LYS A 41 2.63 -0.29 4.70
N ILE A 42 3.06 0.85 4.15
CA ILE A 42 2.38 1.50 3.00
C ILE A 42 2.48 0.64 1.73
N LYS A 43 3.62 -0.01 1.49
CA LYS A 43 3.79 -0.90 0.32
C LYS A 43 2.96 -2.17 0.43
N ARG A 44 2.85 -2.77 1.63
CA ARG A 44 1.96 -3.93 1.89
C ARG A 44 0.49 -3.56 1.68
N ASN A 45 0.04 -2.44 2.25
CA ASN A 45 -1.35 -1.98 2.09
C ASN A 45 -1.79 -1.83 0.63
N ARG A 46 -0.89 -1.43 -0.29
CA ARG A 46 -1.21 -1.28 -1.71
C ARG A 46 -1.48 -2.60 -2.44
N ASN A 47 -1.07 -3.74 -1.89
CA ASN A 47 -1.36 -5.06 -2.46
C ASN A 47 -2.31 -5.89 -1.58
N ASP A 48 -2.72 -5.34 -0.44
CA ASP A 48 -3.61 -5.98 0.53
C ASP A 48 -5.06 -6.05 0.03
N ALA A 49 -5.44 -5.14 -0.88
CA ALA A 49 -6.71 -5.17 -1.59
C ALA A 49 -6.52 -4.89 -3.09
N LEU A 50 -7.28 -5.58 -3.93
CA LEU A 50 -7.26 -5.46 -5.38
C LEU A 50 -8.69 -5.30 -5.89
N VAL A 51 -8.93 -4.31 -6.75
CA VAL A 51 -10.25 -4.02 -7.30
C VAL A 51 -10.28 -4.43 -8.77
N PHE A 52 -11.13 -5.40 -9.12
CA PHE A 52 -11.26 -5.94 -10.47
C PHE A 52 -12.48 -5.36 -11.16
N ILE A 53 -12.28 -4.71 -12.31
CA ILE A 53 -13.37 -4.08 -13.09
C ILE A 53 -13.19 -4.27 -14.61
N SER A 54 -14.22 -3.90 -15.38
CA SER A 54 -14.19 -3.86 -16.84
C SER A 54 -14.60 -2.48 -17.37
N LEU A 55 -13.96 -2.03 -18.46
CA LEU A 55 -14.34 -0.80 -19.15
C LEU A 55 -15.72 -0.88 -19.84
N SER A 56 -16.28 -2.09 -20.00
CA SER A 56 -17.66 -2.30 -20.45
C SER A 56 -18.72 -1.94 -19.39
N MET A 57 -18.31 -1.73 -18.13
CA MET A 57 -19.22 -1.28 -17.07
C MET A 57 -19.77 0.13 -17.35
N PRO A 58 -20.95 0.48 -16.79
CA PRO A 58 -21.48 1.84 -16.86
C PRO A 58 -20.48 2.86 -16.32
N THR A 59 -20.35 4.00 -17.00
CA THR A 59 -19.36 5.04 -16.68
C THR A 59 -19.52 5.58 -15.25
N VAL A 60 -20.76 5.71 -14.75
CA VAL A 60 -21.04 6.16 -13.38
C VAL A 60 -20.45 5.19 -12.35
N ALA A 61 -20.73 3.89 -12.51
CA ALA A 61 -20.18 2.85 -11.63
C ALA A 61 -18.65 2.81 -11.72
N LEU A 62 -18.09 2.90 -12.93
CA LEU A 62 -16.64 2.90 -13.14
C LEU A 62 -15.96 4.03 -12.35
N LYS A 63 -16.50 5.26 -12.43
CA LYS A 63 -15.98 6.43 -11.69
C LYS A 63 -16.04 6.21 -10.17
N GLN A 64 -17.14 5.67 -9.67
CA GLN A 64 -17.32 5.40 -8.24
C GLN A 64 -16.30 4.38 -7.71
N TRP A 65 -16.19 3.23 -8.37
CA TRP A 65 -15.23 2.18 -7.99
C TRP A 65 -13.79 2.69 -7.98
N VAL A 66 -13.46 3.47 -9.00
CA VAL A 66 -12.15 4.06 -9.17
C VAL A 66 -11.83 5.07 -8.07
N ALA A 67 -12.78 5.95 -7.72
CA ALA A 67 -12.60 6.92 -6.64
C ALA A 67 -12.39 6.21 -5.30
N GLN A 68 -13.22 5.22 -4.99
CA GLN A 68 -13.13 4.47 -3.73
C GLN A 68 -11.85 3.64 -3.63
N ALA A 69 -11.39 3.04 -4.75
CA ALA A 69 -10.13 2.31 -4.76
C ALA A 69 -8.93 3.22 -4.41
N ARG A 70 -8.96 4.50 -4.84
CA ARG A 70 -7.93 5.48 -4.50
C ARG A 70 -7.91 5.84 -3.01
N GLU A 71 -9.06 5.88 -2.34
CA GLU A 71 -9.15 6.18 -0.90
C GLU A 71 -8.38 5.15 -0.07
N ILE A 72 -8.47 3.86 -0.43
CA ILE A 72 -7.74 2.78 0.25
C ILE A 72 -6.38 2.45 -0.40
N GLY A 73 -5.99 3.17 -1.46
CA GLY A 73 -4.76 2.91 -2.20
C GLY A 73 -4.71 1.56 -2.93
N ALA A 74 -5.86 0.96 -3.22
CA ALA A 74 -5.97 -0.30 -3.94
C ALA A 74 -5.81 -0.09 -5.46
N PRO A 75 -4.97 -0.88 -6.15
CA PRO A 75 -4.86 -0.81 -7.59
C PRO A 75 -6.13 -1.36 -8.26
N VAL A 76 -6.46 -0.74 -9.39
CA VAL A 76 -7.61 -1.14 -10.19
C VAL A 76 -7.15 -1.99 -11.37
N ILE A 77 -7.62 -3.23 -11.42
CA ILE A 77 -7.14 -4.28 -12.31
C ILE A 77 -8.13 -4.51 -13.46
N LEU A 78 -7.65 -4.29 -14.68
CA LEU A 78 -8.34 -4.60 -15.93
C LEU A 78 -7.86 -5.95 -16.48
N ARG A 79 -8.77 -6.72 -17.05
CA ARG A 79 -8.44 -8.04 -17.62
C ARG A 79 -7.53 -7.93 -18.85
N GLY A 80 -7.78 -6.95 -19.71
CA GLY A 80 -7.09 -6.83 -20.98
C GLY A 80 -7.29 -5.48 -21.63
N PHE A 81 -6.81 -5.38 -22.87
CA PHE A 81 -6.90 -4.18 -23.68
C PHE A 81 -8.24 -4.10 -24.42
N VAL A 82 -8.69 -2.87 -24.67
CA VAL A 82 -9.74 -2.59 -25.65
C VAL A 82 -9.16 -2.84 -27.05
N HIS A 83 -9.83 -3.69 -27.84
CA HIS A 83 -9.41 -4.04 -29.22
C HIS A 83 -7.93 -4.47 -29.36
N ASN A 84 -7.35 -5.10 -28.33
CA ASN A 84 -5.92 -5.47 -28.30
C ASN A 84 -4.96 -4.27 -28.47
N SER A 85 -5.39 -3.06 -28.12
CA SER A 85 -4.65 -1.82 -28.31
C SER A 85 -4.56 -1.02 -27.01
N LEU A 86 -3.32 -0.72 -26.58
CA LEU A 86 -3.08 0.16 -25.43
C LEU A 86 -3.64 1.57 -25.68
N LYS A 87 -3.48 2.09 -26.91
CA LYS A 87 -3.95 3.42 -27.30
C LYS A 87 -5.47 3.55 -27.24
N ASP A 88 -6.19 2.52 -27.67
CA ASP A 88 -7.65 2.51 -27.61
C ASP A 88 -8.14 2.38 -26.16
N THR A 89 -7.42 1.60 -25.35
CA THR A 89 -7.66 1.48 -23.92
C THR A 89 -7.51 2.82 -23.20
N GLU A 90 -6.40 3.53 -23.45
CA GLU A 90 -6.14 4.86 -22.91
C GLU A 90 -7.19 5.87 -23.35
N ARG A 91 -7.58 5.86 -24.63
CA ARG A 91 -8.63 6.74 -25.15
C ARG A 91 -9.97 6.47 -24.46
N MET A 92 -10.34 5.21 -24.30
CA MET A 92 -11.59 4.83 -23.63
C MET A 92 -11.58 5.22 -22.15
N ILE A 93 -10.46 5.01 -21.46
CA ILE A 93 -10.26 5.44 -20.08
C ILE A 93 -10.40 6.96 -19.98
N THR A 94 -9.67 7.70 -20.82
CA THR A 94 -9.70 9.17 -20.85
C THR A 94 -11.10 9.68 -21.13
N HIS A 95 -11.81 9.09 -22.08
CA HIS A 95 -13.18 9.46 -22.43
C HIS A 95 -14.17 9.21 -21.27
N LYS A 96 -14.03 8.10 -20.54
CA LYS A 96 -14.93 7.73 -19.44
C LYS A 96 -14.57 8.43 -18.12
N LEU A 97 -13.30 8.61 -17.82
CA LEU A 97 -12.78 8.98 -16.50
C LEU A 97 -12.02 10.31 -16.46
N GLY A 98 -11.70 10.87 -17.63
CA GLY A 98 -10.92 12.10 -17.78
C GLY A 98 -9.41 11.86 -17.85
N HIS A 99 -8.67 12.91 -18.19
CA HIS A 99 -7.21 12.87 -18.43
C HIS A 99 -6.37 12.67 -17.18
N ASN A 100 -6.92 12.95 -15.99
CA ASN A 100 -6.16 12.93 -14.73
C ASN A 100 -6.15 11.55 -14.07
N PHE A 101 -6.74 10.54 -14.73
CA PHE A 101 -6.84 9.22 -14.13
C PHE A 101 -5.61 8.37 -14.41
N THR A 102 -4.81 8.14 -13.37
CA THR A 102 -3.66 7.24 -13.36
C THR A 102 -3.87 6.17 -12.28
N GLY A 103 -3.49 4.91 -12.54
CA GLY A 103 -3.62 3.82 -11.56
C GLY A 103 -4.33 2.54 -12.02
N PHE A 104 -4.62 2.40 -13.32
CA PHE A 104 -5.03 1.10 -13.87
C PHE A 104 -3.83 0.19 -14.09
N VAL A 105 -4.05 -1.10 -13.83
CA VAL A 105 -3.12 -2.17 -14.15
C VAL A 105 -3.83 -3.16 -15.05
N ILE A 106 -3.25 -3.47 -16.21
CA ILE A 106 -3.78 -4.50 -17.11
C ILE A 106 -3.06 -5.80 -16.75
N ASN A 107 -3.77 -6.74 -16.15
CA ASN A 107 -3.18 -7.99 -15.68
C ASN A 107 -4.17 -9.17 -15.82
N PRO A 108 -4.21 -9.85 -16.98
CA PRO A 108 -5.07 -11.02 -17.19
C PRO A 108 -4.72 -12.17 -16.23
N LYS A 109 -3.44 -12.34 -15.89
CA LYS A 109 -2.99 -13.39 -14.97
C LYS A 109 -3.53 -13.20 -13.54
N ALA A 110 -3.77 -11.97 -13.11
CA ALA A 110 -4.43 -11.71 -11.82
C ALA A 110 -5.88 -12.21 -11.81
N TYR A 111 -6.62 -12.08 -12.92
CA TYR A 111 -7.97 -12.65 -13.02
C TYR A 111 -7.96 -14.16 -12.88
N GLU A 112 -6.94 -14.82 -13.44
CA GLU A 112 -6.75 -16.27 -13.30
C GLU A 112 -6.34 -16.65 -11.88
N LYS A 113 -5.34 -15.97 -11.29
CA LYS A 113 -4.85 -16.24 -9.92
C LYS A 113 -5.97 -16.20 -8.89
N TYR A 114 -6.80 -15.16 -8.95
CA TYR A 114 -7.90 -14.95 -8.01
C TYR A 114 -9.23 -15.53 -8.48
N GLN A 115 -9.23 -16.27 -9.59
CA GLN A 115 -10.40 -16.94 -10.16
C GLN A 115 -11.60 -16.01 -10.36
N ILE A 116 -11.35 -14.79 -10.86
CA ILE A 116 -12.36 -13.74 -11.02
C ILE A 116 -13.24 -14.02 -12.23
N LYS A 117 -14.47 -14.48 -11.95
CA LYS A 117 -15.46 -14.88 -12.97
C LYS A 117 -16.38 -13.74 -13.40
N ALA A 118 -16.65 -12.79 -12.50
CA ALA A 118 -17.52 -11.64 -12.73
C ALA A 118 -16.87 -10.34 -12.23
N VAL A 119 -17.35 -9.21 -12.73
CA VAL A 119 -16.93 -7.88 -12.31
C VAL A 119 -18.17 -7.01 -12.02
N PRO A 120 -18.08 -6.05 -11.09
CA PRO A 120 -16.92 -5.74 -10.24
C PRO A 120 -16.67 -6.79 -9.15
N ALA A 121 -15.41 -6.93 -8.75
CA ALA A 121 -15.00 -7.81 -7.65
C ALA A 121 -13.91 -7.15 -6.79
N LEU A 122 -13.99 -7.38 -5.48
CA LEU A 122 -12.97 -7.01 -4.51
C LEU A 122 -12.26 -8.27 -4.03
N VAL A 123 -10.93 -8.26 -4.10
CA VAL A 123 -10.08 -9.27 -3.48
C VAL A 123 -9.34 -8.64 -2.32
N VAL A 124 -9.32 -9.31 -1.16
CA VAL A 124 -8.50 -8.92 -0.01
C VAL A 124 -7.60 -10.08 0.35
N THR A 125 -6.29 -9.83 0.41
CA THR A 125 -5.29 -10.85 0.73
C THR A 125 -4.95 -10.87 2.21
N SER A 126 -4.50 -12.02 2.71
CA SER A 126 -3.97 -12.11 4.07
C SER A 126 -2.59 -11.46 4.16
N GLN A 127 -2.35 -10.69 5.23
CA GLN A 127 -1.03 -10.12 5.51
C GLN A 127 0.01 -11.19 5.88
N SER A 128 -0.42 -12.32 6.42
CA SER A 128 0.45 -13.42 6.85
C SER A 128 0.71 -14.45 5.74
N ASN A 129 -0.23 -14.59 4.80
CA ASN A 129 -0.12 -15.52 3.68
C ASN A 129 -0.62 -14.86 2.37
N PRO A 130 0.28 -14.41 1.48
CA PRO A 130 -0.08 -13.73 0.23
C PRO A 130 -0.91 -14.57 -0.75
N ASP A 131 -0.95 -15.89 -0.58
CA ASP A 131 -1.73 -16.79 -1.43
C ASP A 131 -3.11 -17.12 -0.83
N ALA A 132 -3.36 -16.72 0.42
CA ALA A 132 -4.69 -16.78 1.03
C ALA A 132 -5.42 -15.46 0.82
N PHE A 133 -6.65 -15.53 0.28
CA PHE A 133 -7.45 -14.36 -0.05
C PHE A 133 -8.95 -14.65 0.06
N ASP A 134 -9.73 -13.60 0.26
CA ASP A 134 -11.19 -13.63 0.11
C ASP A 134 -11.61 -12.81 -1.11
N VAL A 135 -12.68 -13.23 -1.78
CA VAL A 135 -13.26 -12.53 -2.94
C VAL A 135 -14.72 -12.22 -2.65
N VAL A 136 -15.12 -10.97 -2.87
CA VAL A 136 -16.52 -10.55 -2.83
C VAL A 136 -16.89 -9.89 -4.15
N TYR A 137 -18.04 -10.29 -4.67
CA TYR A 137 -18.63 -9.74 -5.88
C TYR A 137 -19.82 -8.86 -5.52
N GLY A 138 -20.08 -7.83 -6.31
CA GLY A 138 -21.31 -7.06 -6.16
C GLY A 138 -21.20 -5.63 -6.63
N ASN A 139 -22.34 -5.04 -6.99
CA ASN A 139 -22.47 -3.66 -7.47
C ASN A 139 -22.64 -2.62 -6.33
N ALA A 140 -22.30 -2.98 -5.09
CA ALA A 140 -22.34 -2.07 -3.95
C ALA A 140 -21.07 -1.20 -3.87
N ASN A 141 -21.02 -0.28 -2.91
CA ASN A 141 -19.80 0.49 -2.65
C ASN A 141 -18.68 -0.39 -2.04
N LEU A 142 -17.43 0.00 -2.26
CA LEU A 142 -16.23 -0.69 -1.80
C LEU A 142 -16.23 -0.91 -0.28
N TYR A 143 -16.75 0.06 0.48
CA TYR A 143 -16.92 -0.03 1.93
C TYR A 143 -17.79 -1.23 2.33
N ALA A 144 -18.96 -1.40 1.70
CA ALA A 144 -19.86 -2.50 1.96
C ALA A 144 -19.19 -3.85 1.65
N LEU A 145 -18.45 -3.95 0.55
CA LEU A 145 -17.74 -5.19 0.21
C LEU A 145 -16.61 -5.48 1.21
N LEU A 146 -15.85 -4.46 1.63
CA LEU A 146 -14.85 -4.60 2.68
C LEU A 146 -15.48 -5.07 3.99
N LYS A 147 -16.66 -4.54 4.35
CA LYS A 147 -17.42 -4.95 5.53
C LYS A 147 -17.84 -6.42 5.46
N VAL A 148 -18.30 -6.88 4.31
CA VAL A 148 -18.63 -8.31 4.12
C VAL A 148 -17.42 -9.21 4.40
N ILE A 149 -16.22 -8.83 3.95
CA ILE A 149 -14.99 -9.59 4.21
C ILE A 149 -14.55 -9.46 5.68
N ALA A 150 -14.66 -8.28 6.28
CA ALA A 150 -14.33 -8.10 7.69
C ALA A 150 -15.26 -8.90 8.61
N ASP A 151 -16.54 -9.00 8.27
CA ASP A 151 -17.51 -9.75 9.06
C ASP A 151 -17.37 -11.26 8.82
N ASN A 152 -17.35 -11.69 7.55
CA ASN A 152 -17.53 -13.10 7.15
C ASN A 152 -16.31 -13.75 6.46
N GLY A 153 -15.29 -12.98 6.10
CA GLY A 153 -14.10 -13.47 5.42
C GLY A 153 -13.24 -14.37 6.31
N GLN A 154 -12.40 -15.18 5.68
CA GLN A 154 -11.48 -16.09 6.36
C GLN A 154 -10.04 -15.57 6.30
N ALA A 155 -9.50 -15.45 5.10
CA ALA A 155 -8.09 -15.15 4.89
C ALA A 155 -7.76 -13.65 5.04
N GLY A 156 -8.59 -12.81 4.44
CA GLY A 156 -8.43 -11.36 4.35
C GLY A 156 -9.13 -10.59 5.47
N LYS A 157 -9.76 -11.25 6.45
CA LYS A 157 -10.57 -10.61 7.49
C LYS A 157 -9.83 -9.49 8.25
N ALA A 158 -8.65 -9.78 8.79
CA ALA A 158 -7.86 -8.79 9.53
C ALA A 158 -7.40 -7.61 8.66
N THR A 159 -7.05 -7.91 7.40
CA THR A 159 -6.68 -6.93 6.40
C THR A 159 -7.88 -6.02 6.06
N ALA A 160 -9.05 -6.61 5.80
CA ALA A 160 -10.29 -5.89 5.52
C ALA A 160 -10.68 -4.97 6.67
N GLN A 161 -10.56 -5.43 7.92
CA GLN A 161 -10.80 -4.60 9.10
C GLN A 161 -9.87 -3.38 9.14
N SER A 162 -8.58 -3.58 8.83
CA SER A 162 -7.60 -2.50 8.78
C SER A 162 -7.93 -1.47 7.69
N LEU A 163 -8.39 -1.94 6.53
CA LEU A 163 -8.80 -1.09 5.40
C LEU A 163 -10.10 -0.33 5.71
N LEU A 164 -11.06 -0.94 6.41
CA LEU A 164 -12.28 -0.25 6.86
C LEU A 164 -11.97 0.90 7.81
N ASN A 165 -11.08 0.66 8.77
CA ASN A 165 -10.67 1.70 9.72
C ASN A 165 -10.01 2.88 8.98
N MET A 166 -9.20 2.60 7.95
CA MET A 166 -8.61 3.63 7.08
C MET A 166 -9.69 4.40 6.32
N TYR A 167 -10.64 3.70 5.71
CA TYR A 167 -11.74 4.29 4.96
C TYR A 167 -12.56 5.27 5.83
N GLN A 168 -12.85 4.87 7.07
CA GLN A 168 -13.59 5.70 8.03
C GLN A 168 -12.78 6.90 8.52
N ALA A 169 -11.47 6.74 8.73
CA ALA A 169 -10.60 7.83 9.17
C ALA A 169 -10.42 8.93 8.11
N GLN A 170 -10.62 8.61 6.83
CA GLN A 170 -10.51 9.56 5.72
C GLN A 170 -11.82 10.28 5.36
N GLY A 171 -12.89 10.10 6.15
CA GLY A 171 -14.16 10.78 5.91
C GLY A 171 -15.09 10.06 4.93
N GLY A 172 -14.89 8.76 4.68
CA GLY A 172 -15.78 7.91 3.87
C GLY A 172 -17.14 7.63 4.55
N LYS A 173 -17.83 8.67 5.03
CA LYS A 173 -19.15 8.59 5.69
C LYS A 173 -20.34 8.94 4.77
N ASP A 174 -20.09 9.44 3.57
CA ASP A 174 -21.13 10.08 2.77
C ASP A 174 -21.31 9.45 1.39
N VAL A 175 -21.71 8.17 1.31
CA VAL A 175 -22.50 7.60 0.17
C VAL A 175 -23.41 6.48 0.66
#